data_AF-A0A1G6R1V2-F1
#
_entry.id   AF-A0A1G6R1V2-F1
#
_cell.length_a   1.000
_cell.length_b   1.000
_cell.length_c   1.000
_cell.angle_alpha   90.00
_cell.angle_beta   90.00
_cell.angle_gamma   90.00
#
_symmetry.space_group_name_H-M   'P 1'
#
loop_
_entity.id
_entity.type
_entity.pdbx_description
1 polymer ?
#
loop_
_entity_poly.entity_id
_entity_poly.type
_entity_poly.pdbx_seq_one_letter_code
_entity_poly.pdbx_strand_id
1 'polypeptide(L)'
;MLDELLVIVFDPVIGDEEIGGMIRGERTGWERLRAAVAQAVPRLPRDHGHLAAIDASYSYLRQFTPAVLSSVRFAGGTAATELLVAVDVLRELNATGTRKVPEEAPTGFVPTKWSRYLDEARNPATAPPTGTTGSYACCSA
;
A
#
# COMPACT_ATOMS: atom_id res chain seq x y z
N MET A 1 21.12 -17.44 5.42
CA MET A 1 21.16 -17.61 3.95
C MET A 1 21.84 -16.43 3.28
N LEU A 2 21.42 -15.19 3.53
CA LEU A 2 22.10 -14.03 2.95
C LEU A 2 23.60 -14.02 3.31
N ASP A 3 23.95 -14.30 4.56
CA ASP A 3 25.34 -14.36 5.02
C ASP A 3 26.19 -15.42 4.28
N GLU A 4 25.62 -16.59 3.96
CA GLU A 4 26.30 -17.62 3.17
C GLU A 4 26.54 -17.19 1.72
N LEU A 5 25.55 -16.50 1.11
CA LEU A 5 25.70 -15.97 -0.24
C LEU A 5 26.75 -14.87 -0.29
N LEU A 6 26.78 -13.98 0.71
CA LEU A 6 27.75 -12.89 0.78
C LEU A 6 29.18 -13.41 0.95
N VAL A 7 29.38 -14.51 1.71
CA VAL A 7 30.69 -15.17 1.82
C VAL A 7 31.19 -15.72 0.48
N ILE A 8 30.30 -16.15 -0.41
CA ILE A 8 30.69 -16.68 -1.74
C ILE A 8 30.91 -15.53 -2.73
N VAL A 9 30.04 -14.52 -2.72
CA VAL A 9 30.07 -13.40 -3.68
C VAL A 9 31.23 -12.43 -3.39
N PHE A 10 31.62 -12.26 -2.13
CA PHE A 10 32.70 -11.35 -1.74
C PHE A 10 34.06 -12.03 -1.53
N ASP A 11 34.19 -13.32 -1.84
CA ASP A 11 35.49 -14.00 -1.81
C ASP A 11 36.28 -13.68 -3.10
N PRO A 12 37.40 -12.93 -3.01
CA PRO A 12 38.17 -12.53 -4.19
C PRO A 12 38.93 -13.69 -4.86
N VAL A 13 38.99 -14.87 -4.23
CA VAL A 13 39.62 -16.07 -4.78
C VAL A 13 38.68 -16.79 -5.75
N ILE A 14 37.37 -16.57 -5.62
CA ILE A 14 36.35 -17.19 -6.44
C ILE A 14 36.17 -16.38 -7.73
N GLY A 15 36.38 -17.01 -8.88
CA GLY A 15 36.10 -16.37 -10.17
C GLY A 15 34.60 -16.18 -10.40
N ASP A 16 34.20 -15.07 -11.03
CA ASP A 16 32.79 -14.74 -11.30
C ASP A 16 32.01 -15.86 -12.01
N GLU A 17 32.70 -16.64 -12.86
CA GLU A 17 32.14 -17.77 -13.59
C GLU A 17 31.73 -18.94 -12.67
N GLU A 18 32.42 -19.09 -11.54
CA GLU A 18 32.23 -20.18 -10.57
C GLU A 18 31.18 -19.85 -9.50
N ILE A 19 30.95 -18.55 -9.23
CA ILE A 19 29.97 -18.05 -8.23
C ILE A 19 28.59 -18.67 -8.46
N GLY A 20 28.10 -18.66 -9.71
CA GLY A 20 26.78 -19.18 -10.05
C GLY A 20 26.62 -20.69 -9.79
N GLY A 21 27.69 -21.46 -10.02
CA GLY A 21 27.73 -22.89 -9.75
C GLY A 21 27.74 -23.18 -8.25
N MET A 22 28.52 -22.42 -7.47
CA MET A 22 28.60 -22.60 -6.02
C MET A 22 27.33 -22.18 -5.26
N ILE A 23 26.65 -21.12 -5.72
CA ILE A 23 25.38 -20.67 -5.14
C ILE A 23 24.26 -21.69 -5.44
N ARG A 24 24.13 -22.15 -6.70
CA ARG A 24 23.03 -23.05 -7.10
C ARG A 24 23.29 -24.52 -6.78
N GLY A 25 24.56 -24.90 -6.65
CA GLY A 25 25.03 -26.26 -6.39
C GLY A 25 25.31 -26.52 -4.90
N GLU A 26 26.59 -26.64 -4.55
CA GLU A 26 27.04 -27.36 -3.34
C GLU A 26 26.73 -26.66 -2.01
N ARG A 27 26.79 -25.32 -1.93
CA ARG A 27 26.68 -24.62 -0.64
C ARG A 27 25.24 -24.26 -0.28
N THR A 28 24.51 -23.60 -1.17
CA THR A 28 23.14 -23.13 -0.89
C THR A 28 22.07 -24.03 -1.50
N GLY A 29 22.26 -24.56 -2.71
CA GLY A 29 21.35 -25.51 -3.37
C GLY A 29 20.07 -24.88 -3.94
N TRP A 30 19.66 -25.33 -5.13
CA TRP A 30 18.52 -24.77 -5.89
C TRP A 30 17.18 -24.81 -5.16
N GLU A 31 16.90 -25.89 -4.42
CA GLU A 31 15.66 -26.03 -3.63
C GLU A 31 15.59 -25.01 -2.48
N ARG A 32 16.72 -24.78 -1.80
CA ARG A 32 16.80 -23.83 -0.69
C ARG A 32 16.60 -22.40 -1.20
N LEU A 33 17.19 -22.04 -2.34
CA LEU A 33 16.95 -20.75 -2.98
C LEU A 33 15.48 -20.57 -3.36
N ARG A 34 14.83 -21.59 -3.94
CA ARG A 34 13.39 -21.56 -4.24
C ARG A 34 12.53 -21.41 -2.98
N ALA A 35 12.86 -22.15 -1.92
CA ALA A 35 12.15 -22.04 -0.64
C ALA A 35 12.31 -20.63 -0.03
N ALA A 36 13.50 -20.03 -0.10
CA ALA A 36 13.73 -18.68 0.39
C ALA A 36 13.02 -17.61 -0.45
N VAL A 37 12.90 -17.78 -1.77
CA VAL A 37 12.07 -16.91 -2.61
C VAL A 37 10.59 -17.05 -2.26
N ALA A 38 10.11 -18.27 -2.01
CA ALA A 38 8.73 -18.51 -1.60
C ALA A 38 8.41 -17.96 -0.20
N GLN A 39 9.39 -17.92 0.69
CA GLN A 39 9.29 -17.33 2.04
C GLN A 39 9.64 -15.83 2.07
N ALA A 40 10.14 -15.27 0.96
CA ALA A 40 10.50 -13.87 0.92
C ALA A 40 9.23 -13.03 1.09
N VAL A 41 9.30 -12.05 1.99
CA VAL A 41 8.22 -11.06 2.13
C VAL A 41 8.04 -10.40 0.76
N PRO A 42 6.83 -10.45 0.17
CA PRO A 42 6.60 -9.82 -1.11
C PRO A 42 6.99 -8.36 -1.01
N ARG A 43 7.67 -7.83 -2.03
CA ARG A 43 8.03 -6.41 -2.07
C ARG A 43 6.77 -5.61 -1.84
N LEU A 44 6.72 -4.83 -0.75
CA LEU A 44 5.56 -4.03 -0.46
C LEU A 44 5.29 -3.10 -1.65
N PRO A 45 4.01 -2.81 -1.95
CA PRO A 45 3.69 -1.88 -3.02
C PRO A 45 4.31 -0.50 -2.75
N ARG A 46 4.27 0.39 -3.75
CA ARG A 46 4.91 1.73 -3.67
C ARG A 46 4.42 2.58 -2.49
N ASP A 47 3.30 2.20 -1.88
CA ASP A 47 2.69 2.79 -0.70
C ASP A 47 3.19 2.17 0.63
N HIS A 48 4.17 1.25 0.59
CA HIS A 48 4.61 0.45 1.74
C HIS A 48 3.47 -0.28 2.46
N GLY A 49 2.41 -0.67 1.75
CA GLY A 49 1.25 -1.36 2.31
C GLY A 49 0.36 -0.49 3.21
N HIS A 50 0.61 0.82 3.30
CA HIS A 50 -0.17 1.72 4.16
C HIS A 50 -1.63 1.83 3.71
N LEU A 51 -1.91 1.84 2.40
CA LEU A 51 -3.31 1.89 1.93
C LEU A 51 -4.04 0.60 2.21
N ALA A 52 -3.39 -0.56 2.02
CA ALA A 52 -3.99 -1.85 2.31
C ALA A 52 -4.36 -1.98 3.81
N ALA A 53 -3.51 -1.46 4.70
CA ALA A 53 -3.80 -1.41 6.13
C ALA A 53 -4.98 -0.48 6.47
N ILE A 54 -5.09 0.67 5.78
CA ILE A 54 -6.21 1.60 5.94
C ILE A 54 -7.50 0.98 5.40
N ASP A 55 -7.47 0.33 4.25
CA ASP A 55 -8.64 -0.32 3.63
C ASP A 55 -9.19 -1.44 4.54
N ALA A 56 -8.31 -2.29 5.05
CA ALA A 56 -8.68 -3.35 5.99
C ALA A 56 -9.30 -2.84 7.30
N SER A 57 -8.95 -1.62 7.73
CA SER A 57 -9.46 -1.01 8.97
C SER A 57 -10.48 0.11 8.73
N TYR A 58 -10.91 0.33 7.48
CA TYR A 58 -11.70 1.50 7.11
C TYR A 58 -13.05 1.57 7.84
N SER A 59 -13.69 0.41 8.05
CA SER A 59 -14.95 0.30 8.80
C SER A 59 -14.81 0.73 10.26
N TYR A 60 -13.68 0.39 10.89
CA TYR A 60 -13.36 0.80 12.25
C TYR A 60 -13.04 2.29 12.30
N LEU A 61 -12.24 2.81 11.35
CA LEU A 61 -11.91 4.24 11.27
C LEU A 61 -13.16 5.12 11.19
N ARG A 62 -14.18 4.72 10.41
CA ARG A 62 -15.43 5.48 10.27
C ARG A 62 -16.26 5.58 11.55
N GLN A 63 -16.01 4.78 12.58
CA GLN A 63 -16.74 4.86 13.85
C GLN A 63 -16.37 6.10 14.66
N PHE A 64 -15.10 6.54 14.58
CA PHE A 64 -14.61 7.66 15.39
C PHE A 64 -14.14 8.85 14.55
N THR A 65 -13.80 8.66 13.27
CA THR A 65 -13.37 9.75 12.37
C THR A 65 -14.38 10.92 12.33
N PRO A 66 -15.71 10.72 12.28
CA PRO A 66 -16.66 11.83 12.30
C PRO A 66 -16.53 12.71 13.56
N ALA A 67 -16.35 12.10 14.73
CA ALA A 67 -16.20 12.80 16.01
C ALA A 67 -14.83 13.51 16.13
N VAL A 68 -13.77 12.91 15.59
CA VAL A 68 -12.44 13.55 15.54
C VAL A 68 -12.48 14.76 14.61
N LEU A 69 -13.06 14.61 13.42
CA LEU A 69 -13.17 15.73 12.50
C LEU A 69 -14.01 16.85 13.12
N SER A 70 -15.17 16.56 13.73
CA SER A 70 -16.01 17.61 14.34
C SER A 70 -15.35 18.36 15.49
N SER A 71 -14.47 17.71 16.26
CA SER A 71 -13.79 18.31 17.41
C SER A 71 -12.51 19.07 17.04
N VAL A 72 -11.80 18.66 15.98
CA VAL A 72 -10.54 19.27 15.58
C VAL A 72 -10.79 20.40 14.58
N ARG A 73 -10.27 21.60 14.91
CA ARG A 73 -10.22 22.74 13.99
C ARG A 73 -8.95 22.64 13.14
N PHE A 74 -9.13 22.51 11.83
CA PHE A 74 -8.03 22.57 10.86
C PHE A 74 -7.89 23.99 10.33
N ALA A 75 -6.66 24.49 10.30
CA ALA A 75 -6.31 25.78 9.73
C ALA A 75 -4.93 25.66 9.07
N GLY A 76 -4.71 26.42 8.00
CA GLY A 76 -3.46 26.40 7.25
C GLY A 76 -3.33 27.61 6.34
N GLY A 77 -2.13 27.83 5.80
CA GLY A 77 -1.85 28.89 4.83
C GLY A 77 -2.39 28.55 3.43
N THR A 78 -2.05 29.39 2.44
CA THR A 78 -2.52 29.25 1.04
C THR A 78 -2.23 27.87 0.43
N ALA A 79 -1.10 27.24 0.78
CA ALA A 79 -0.72 25.92 0.31
C ALA A 79 -1.63 24.79 0.82
N ALA A 80 -2.36 25.00 1.93
CA ALA A 80 -3.27 24.03 2.52
C ALA A 80 -4.73 24.21 2.09
N THR A 81 -5.04 25.21 1.26
CA THR A 81 -6.42 25.53 0.84
C THR A 81 -7.13 24.31 0.25
N GLU A 82 -6.50 23.61 -0.70
CA GLU A 82 -7.09 22.42 -1.31
C GLU A 82 -7.30 21.27 -0.31
N LEU A 83 -6.38 21.11 0.65
CA LEU A 83 -6.49 20.12 1.70
C LEU A 83 -7.67 20.43 2.63
N LEU A 84 -7.85 21.70 3.00
CA LEU A 84 -8.98 22.11 3.85
C LEU A 84 -10.32 21.88 3.14
N VAL A 85 -10.42 22.20 1.85
CA VAL A 85 -11.60 21.86 1.04
C VAL A 85 -11.85 20.36 1.02
N ALA A 86 -10.80 19.54 0.89
CA ALA A 86 -10.91 18.07 0.96
C ALA A 86 -11.46 17.59 2.32
N VAL A 87 -11.02 18.23 3.41
CA VAL A 87 -11.51 17.93 4.77
C VAL A 87 -13.00 18.27 4.88
N ASP A 88 -13.45 19.36 4.30
CA ASP A 88 -14.88 19.73 4.31
C ASP A 88 -15.73 18.73 3.52
N VAL A 89 -15.27 18.29 2.35
CA VAL A 89 -15.91 17.19 1.60
C VAL A 89 -15.95 15.92 2.46
N LEU A 90 -14.86 15.59 3.15
CA LEU A 90 -14.82 14.41 4.01
C LEU A 90 -15.77 14.52 5.22
N ARG A 91 -15.97 15.72 5.78
CA ARG A 91 -16.96 15.95 6.85
C ARG A 91 -18.36 15.66 6.35
N GLU A 92 -18.72 16.16 5.18
CA GLU A 92 -20.05 15.94 4.58
C GLU A 92 -20.29 14.46 4.27
N LEU A 93 -19.29 13.76 3.73
CA LEU A 93 -19.37 12.32 3.48
C LEU A 93 -19.54 11.50 4.77
N ASN A 94 -18.89 11.92 5.85
CA ASN A 94 -19.06 11.28 7.16
C ASN A 94 -20.43 11.58 7.78
N ALA A 95 -20.96 12.80 7.62
CA ALA A 95 -22.28 13.19 8.11
C ALA A 95 -23.42 12.45 7.39
N THR A 96 -23.31 12.29 6.07
CA THR A 96 -24.31 11.60 5.23
C THR A 96 -24.14 10.09 5.18
N GLY A 97 -23.02 9.56 5.69
CA GLY A 97 -22.67 8.14 5.57
C GLY A 97 -22.29 7.71 4.15
N THR A 98 -22.16 8.65 3.22
CA THR A 98 -21.90 8.37 1.81
C THR A 98 -20.49 7.80 1.61
N ARG A 99 -20.37 6.80 0.73
CA ARG A 99 -19.09 6.17 0.38
C ARG A 99 -18.48 6.72 -0.91
N LYS A 100 -19.30 7.25 -1.81
CA LYS A 100 -18.85 7.78 -3.09
C LYS A 100 -18.29 9.19 -2.91
N VAL A 101 -17.03 9.38 -3.29
CA VAL A 101 -16.38 10.69 -3.32
C VAL A 101 -16.83 11.43 -4.60
N PRO A 102 -17.17 12.73 -4.54
CA PRO A 102 -17.47 13.54 -5.73
C PRO A 102 -16.30 13.59 -6.72
N GLU A 103 -16.58 13.76 -8.01
CA GLU A 103 -15.52 13.84 -9.04
C GLU A 103 -14.69 15.12 -8.89
N GLU A 104 -15.31 16.17 -8.36
CA GLU A 104 -14.76 17.51 -8.14
C GLU A 104 -13.91 17.61 -6.87
N ALA A 105 -13.71 16.50 -6.13
CA ALA A 105 -12.89 16.50 -4.93
C ALA A 105 -11.44 16.91 -5.25
N PRO A 106 -10.84 17.86 -4.50
CA PRO A 106 -9.49 18.33 -4.77
C PRO A 106 -8.46 17.23 -4.51
N THR A 107 -7.48 17.10 -5.40
CA THR A 107 -6.42 16.09 -5.31
C THR A 107 -5.02 16.68 -5.45
N GLY A 108 -4.85 17.99 -5.62
CA GLY A 108 -3.54 18.61 -5.84
C GLY A 108 -2.61 18.56 -4.62
N PHE A 109 -3.14 18.33 -3.42
CA PHE A 109 -2.34 18.05 -2.22
C PHE A 109 -1.79 16.61 -2.18
N VAL A 110 -2.28 15.70 -3.03
CA VAL A 110 -1.92 14.28 -2.99
C VAL A 110 -0.57 14.05 -3.70
N PRO A 111 0.42 13.42 -3.05
CA PRO A 111 1.71 13.15 -3.69
C PRO A 111 1.57 12.22 -4.91
N THR A 112 2.38 12.44 -5.94
CA THR A 112 2.32 11.69 -7.23
C THR A 112 2.43 10.18 -7.06
N LYS A 113 3.12 9.67 -6.03
CA LYS A 113 3.19 8.24 -5.75
C LYS A 113 1.82 7.57 -5.50
N TRP A 114 0.79 8.36 -5.18
CA TRP A 114 -0.58 7.88 -4.94
C TRP A 114 -1.53 8.10 -6.12
N SER A 115 -1.09 8.76 -7.21
CA SER A 115 -2.00 9.13 -8.33
C SER A 115 -2.69 7.92 -8.95
N ARG A 116 -1.97 6.81 -9.08
CA ARG A 116 -2.52 5.55 -9.58
C ARG A 116 -3.73 5.06 -8.78
N TYR A 117 -3.72 5.21 -7.46
CA TYR A 117 -4.85 4.80 -6.62
C TYR A 117 -6.06 5.73 -6.82
N LEU A 118 -5.83 7.00 -7.10
CA LEU A 118 -6.92 7.94 -7.45
C LEU A 118 -7.54 7.59 -8.80
N ASP A 119 -6.71 7.23 -9.78
CA ASP A 119 -7.17 6.79 -11.10
C ASP A 119 -7.97 5.48 -11.00
N GLU A 120 -7.49 4.51 -10.20
CA GLU A 120 -8.19 3.25 -9.92
C GLU A 120 -9.52 3.49 -9.17
N ALA A 121 -9.56 4.41 -8.21
CA ALA A 121 -10.79 4.75 -7.49
C ALA A 121 -11.84 5.46 -8.38
N ARG A 122 -11.39 6.28 -9.33
CA ARG A 122 -12.25 6.93 -10.32
C ARG A 122 -12.76 5.95 -11.39
N ASN A 123 -11.96 4.94 -11.72
CA ASN A 123 -12.29 3.94 -12.73
C ASN A 123 -12.10 2.51 -12.20
N PRO A 124 -13.07 1.97 -11.45
CA PRO A 124 -12.95 0.66 -10.82
C PRO A 124 -12.83 -0.50 -11.82
N ALA A 125 -13.09 -0.28 -13.11
CA ALA A 125 -12.92 -1.28 -14.17
C ALA A 125 -11.45 -1.53 -14.54
N THR A 126 -10.51 -0.71 -14.07
CA THR A 126 -9.07 -0.79 -14.42
C THR A 126 -8.19 -1.26 -13.25
N ALA A 127 -8.79 -1.60 -12.11
CA ALA A 127 -8.05 -2.09 -10.96
C ALA A 127 -7.41 -3.46 -11.28
N PRO A 128 -6.09 -3.66 -11.03
CA PRO A 128 -5.53 -5.01 -11.07
C PRO A 128 -6.29 -5.88 -10.06
N PRO A 129 -6.46 -7.20 -10.30
CA PRO A 129 -7.10 -8.07 -9.33
C PRO A 129 -6.25 -8.09 -8.06
N THR A 130 -6.56 -7.22 -7.10
CA THR A 130 -6.10 -7.36 -5.73
C THR A 130 -6.71 -8.65 -5.24
N GLY A 131 -5.89 -9.70 -5.19
CA GLY A 131 -6.26 -10.98 -4.63
C GLY A 131 -6.67 -10.79 -3.18
N THR A 132 -7.95 -10.55 -2.95
CA THR A 132 -8.75 -10.92 -1.79
C THR A 132 -10.18 -10.64 -2.19
N THR A 133 -10.84 -11.66 -2.72
CA THR A 133 -12.30 -11.80 -2.69
C THR A 133 -12.69 -11.90 -1.22
N GLY A 134 -12.73 -10.75 -0.54
CA GLY A 134 -13.37 -10.57 0.75
C GLY A 134 -14.82 -10.25 0.48
N SER A 135 -15.66 -11.28 0.47
CA SER A 135 -17.11 -11.18 0.45
C SER A 135 -17.60 -10.27 1.60
N TYR A 136 -17.87 -9.00 1.32
CA TYR A 136 -18.68 -8.15 2.18
C TYR A 136 -20.15 -8.28 1.78
N ALA A 137 -20.67 -9.51 1.91
CA ALA A 137 -22.10 -9.81 1.93
C ALA A 137 -22.49 -10.12 3.39
N CYS A 138 -22.80 -9.08 4.16
CA CYS A 138 -23.47 -9.03 5.49
C CYS A 138 -23.05 -7.71 6.16
N CYS A 139 -23.90 -6.83 6.69
CA CYS A 139 -25.25 -6.95 7.20
C CYS A 139 -26.03 -5.68 6.84
N SER A 140 -27.20 -5.86 6.26
CA SER A 140 -28.32 -4.93 6.37
C SER A 140 -29.20 -5.45 7.50
N ALA A 141 -29.34 -4.67 8.58
CA ALA A 141 -30.46 -4.71 9.52
C ALA A 141 -30.51 -3.36 10.23
#